data_AF-A0A1Q4P2S4-F1
#
_entry.id   AF-A0A1Q4P2S4-F1
#
_cell.length_a   1.000
_cell.length_b   1.000
_cell.length_c   1.000
_cell.angle_alpha   90.00
_cell.angle_beta   90.00
_cell.angle_gamma   90.00
#
_symmetry.space_group_name_H-M   'P 1'
#
loop_
_entity.id
_entity.type
_entity.pdbx_description
1 polymer ?
#
loop_
_entity_poly.entity_id
_entity_poly.type
_entity_poly.pdbx_seq_one_letter_code
_entity_poly.pdbx_strand_id
1 'polypeptide(L)'
;MFGSTIFYQGVLVHCDSYLPFGLQNQYTAMSQNGEPYFRRALYKKDYASQDPEAQHLFIHEMVHVWQHQKGCGYVPVGFSVGR
;
A
#
# COMPACT_ATOMS: atom_id res chain seq x y z
N MET A 1 6.58 -3.88 -14.46
CA MET A 1 6.19 -4.37 -13.12
C MET A 1 4.75 -4.86 -13.06
N PHE A 2 3.72 -4.14 -13.53
CA PHE A 2 2.36 -4.73 -13.66
C PHE A 2 1.62 -4.42 -14.98
N GLY A 3 2.12 -3.49 -15.80
CA GLY A 3 1.53 -3.19 -17.12
C GLY A 3 0.06 -2.78 -17.00
N SER A 4 -0.77 -3.13 -17.98
CA SER A 4 -2.23 -2.86 -17.96
C SER A 4 -3.04 -3.86 -17.12
N THR A 5 -2.40 -4.68 -16.29
CA THR A 5 -3.10 -5.70 -15.48
C THR A 5 -3.67 -5.17 -14.17
N ILE A 6 -3.28 -3.96 -13.76
CA ILE A 6 -3.85 -3.22 -12.64
C ILE A 6 -4.63 -2.03 -13.20
N PHE A 7 -5.85 -1.84 -12.73
CA PHE A 7 -6.64 -0.65 -13.02
C PHE A 7 -6.21 0.52 -12.13
N TYR A 8 -5.12 1.20 -12.49
CA TYR A 8 -4.55 2.31 -11.70
C TYR A 8 -5.51 3.48 -11.47
N GLN A 9 -6.44 3.74 -12.40
CA GLN A 9 -7.42 4.83 -12.28
C GLN A 9 -8.39 4.66 -11.09
N GLY A 10 -8.59 3.42 -10.62
CA GLY A 10 -9.44 3.13 -9.46
C GLY A 10 -8.68 3.00 -8.15
N VAL A 11 -7.34 3.13 -8.14
CA VAL A 11 -6.52 2.94 -6.94
C VAL A 11 -6.27 4.29 -6.29
N LEU A 12 -6.90 4.52 -5.15
CA LEU A 12 -6.67 5.71 -4.33
C LEU A 12 -5.63 5.42 -3.26
N VAL A 13 -4.60 6.26 -3.19
CA VAL A 13 -3.58 6.17 -2.15
C VAL A 13 -4.00 7.04 -0.98
N HIS A 14 -4.36 6.41 0.13
CA HIS A 14 -4.83 7.11 1.32
C HIS A 14 -3.66 7.45 2.24
N CYS A 15 -3.62 8.69 2.70
CA CYS A 15 -2.71 9.14 3.77
C CYS A 15 -3.42 9.03 5.14
N ASP A 16 -3.97 7.85 5.46
CA ASP A 16 -4.75 7.64 6.69
C ASP A 16 -4.54 6.24 7.28
N SER A 17 -5.03 6.04 8.49
CA SER A 17 -5.12 4.73 9.14
C SER A 17 -6.28 3.91 8.59
N TYR A 18 -5.98 2.69 8.18
CA TYR A 18 -6.97 1.65 7.90
C TYR A 18 -7.64 1.12 9.19
N LEU A 19 -6.93 1.05 10.32
CA LEU A 19 -7.52 0.65 11.60
C LEU A 19 -8.14 1.83 12.36
N PRO A 20 -9.36 1.67 12.92
CA PRO A 20 -9.97 2.70 13.76
C PRO A 20 -9.11 2.98 15.00
N PHE A 21 -9.21 4.19 15.54
CA PHE A 21 -8.42 4.69 16.67
C PHE A 21 -6.90 4.82 16.42
N GLY A 22 -6.45 4.77 15.17
CA GLY A 22 -5.02 4.92 14.85
C GLY A 22 -4.15 3.76 15.34
N LEU A 23 -4.75 2.59 15.56
CA LEU A 23 -4.06 1.36 15.98
C LEU A 23 -3.06 0.84 14.93
N GLN A 24 -3.12 1.35 13.70
CA GLN A 24 -2.10 1.10 12.69
C GLN A 24 -0.81 1.84 13.06
N ASN A 25 0.24 1.07 13.28
CA ASN A 25 1.58 1.58 13.56
C ASN A 25 2.01 2.56 12.45
N GLN A 26 2.67 3.64 12.84
CA GLN A 26 3.10 4.73 11.96
C GLN A 26 4.02 4.28 10.81
N TYR A 27 4.68 3.13 10.95
CA TYR A 27 5.54 2.52 9.93
C TYR A 27 4.91 1.31 9.25
N THR A 28 3.59 1.15 9.33
CA THR A 28 2.86 0.06 8.66
C THR A 28 2.04 0.61 7.50
N ALA A 29 2.18 0.01 6.33
CA ALA A 29 1.28 0.19 5.19
C ALA A 29 0.29 -0.99 5.12
N MET A 30 -0.94 -0.72 4.65
CA MET A 30 -1.97 -1.76 4.49
C MET A 30 -2.82 -1.52 3.25
N SER A 31 -3.13 -2.60 2.50
CA SER A 31 -3.95 -2.54 1.30
C SER A 31 -4.89 -3.75 1.21
N GLN A 32 -5.91 -3.80 2.08
CA GLN A 32 -6.81 -4.95 2.22
C GLN A 32 -8.04 -4.92 1.30
N ASN A 33 -8.52 -3.74 0.95
CA ASN A 33 -9.72 -3.51 0.15
C ASN A 33 -9.41 -3.13 -1.31
N GLY A 34 -8.15 -3.27 -1.75
CA GLY A 34 -7.71 -2.81 -3.06
C GLY A 34 -7.31 -1.33 -3.11
N GLU A 35 -7.29 -0.65 -1.96
CA GLU A 35 -6.78 0.71 -1.81
C GLU A 35 -5.63 0.72 -0.78
N PRO A 36 -4.45 1.24 -1.15
CA PRO A 36 -3.33 1.29 -0.21
C PRO A 36 -3.45 2.47 0.77
N TYR A 37 -3.32 2.17 2.06
CA TYR A 37 -3.33 3.09 3.18
C TYR A 37 -1.92 3.22 3.77
N PHE A 38 -1.34 4.41 3.57
CA PHE A 38 -0.06 4.78 4.15
C PHE A 38 -0.27 5.77 5.30
N ARG A 39 0.37 5.49 6.44
CA ARG A 39 0.44 6.48 7.52
C ARG A 39 1.31 7.65 7.10
N ARG A 40 1.10 8.82 7.72
CA ARG A 40 1.80 10.07 7.39
C ARG A 40 3.33 9.95 7.35
N ALA A 41 3.93 9.04 8.14
CA ALA A 41 5.38 8.81 8.13
C ALA A 41 5.88 8.08 6.87
N LEU A 42 5.04 7.23 6.26
CA LEU A 42 5.35 6.45 5.06
C LEU A 42 4.72 7.03 3.79
N TYR A 43 3.77 7.95 3.92
CA TYR A 43 3.12 8.61 2.79
C TYR A 43 4.13 9.49 2.04
N LYS A 44 4.26 9.25 0.74
CA LYS A 44 5.10 10.04 -0.16
C LYS A 44 4.27 10.48 -1.37
N LYS A 45 4.50 11.71 -1.82
CA LYS A 45 3.80 12.28 -2.98
C LYS A 45 4.24 11.60 -4.29
N ASP A 46 5.50 11.22 -4.37
CA ASP A 46 6.08 10.50 -5.49
C ASP A 46 7.03 9.45 -4.95
N TYR A 47 6.64 8.18 -5.05
CA TYR A 47 7.43 7.02 -4.60
C TYR A 47 8.55 6.67 -5.57
N ALA A 48 8.46 7.03 -6.86
CA ALA A 48 9.49 6.71 -7.85
C ALA A 48 10.80 7.46 -7.59
N SER A 49 10.70 8.63 -6.95
CA SER A 49 11.86 9.48 -6.59
C SER A 49 12.35 9.26 -5.14
N GLN A 50 11.88 8.23 -4.43
CA GLN A 50 12.28 7.96 -3.04
C GLN A 50 13.33 6.84 -2.93
N ASP A 51 13.79 6.60 -1.71
CA ASP A 51 14.70 5.51 -1.38
C ASP A 51 14.17 4.13 -1.81
N PRO A 52 15.05 3.16 -2.10
CA PRO A 52 14.66 1.82 -2.55
C PRO A 52 13.68 1.12 -1.62
N GLU A 53 13.75 1.39 -0.32
CA GLU A 53 12.85 0.82 0.68
C GLU A 53 11.41 1.35 0.53
N ALA A 54 11.25 2.66 0.27
CA ALA A 54 9.96 3.25 0.00
C ALA A 54 9.39 2.81 -1.36
N GLN A 55 10.26 2.63 -2.36
CA GLN A 55 9.87 2.06 -3.65
C GLN A 55 9.38 0.62 -3.48
N HIS A 56 10.13 -0.21 -2.73
CA HIS A 56 9.78 -1.60 -2.49
C HIS A 56 8.46 -1.71 -1.71
N LEU A 57 8.26 -0.87 -0.69
CA LEU A 57 7.01 -0.79 0.05
C LEU A 57 5.82 -0.46 -0.87
N PHE A 58 5.98 0.53 -1.75
CA PHE A 58 4.93 0.87 -2.71
C PHE A 58 4.61 -0.29 -3.66
N ILE A 59 5.64 -0.96 -4.19
CA ILE A 59 5.47 -2.14 -5.05
C ILE A 59 4.76 -3.27 -4.28
N HIS A 60 5.12 -3.50 -3.02
CA HIS A 60 4.51 -4.50 -2.15
C HIS A 60 3.00 -4.25 -2.01
N GLU A 61 2.59 -3.03 -1.66
CA GLU A 61 1.17 -2.69 -1.52
C GLU A 61 0.41 -2.76 -2.86
N MET A 62 1.07 -2.42 -3.97
CA MET A 62 0.48 -2.56 -5.32
C MET A 62 0.27 -4.02 -5.73
N VAL A 63 1.09 -4.96 -5.23
CA VAL A 63 0.85 -6.41 -5.41
C VAL A 63 -0.47 -6.79 -4.72
N HIS A 64 -0.73 -6.28 -3.52
CA HIS A 64 -1.98 -6.56 -2.81
C HIS A 64 -3.21 -6.01 -3.52
N VAL A 65 -3.11 -4.79 -4.08
CA VAL A 65 -4.17 -4.24 -4.95
C VAL A 65 -4.42 -5.15 -6.16
N TRP A 66 -3.36 -5.60 -6.82
CA TRP A 66 -3.48 -6.50 -7.96
C TRP A 66 -4.12 -7.85 -7.58
N GLN A 67 -3.70 -8.44 -6.46
CA GLN A 67 -4.30 -9.68 -5.93
C GLN A 67 -5.80 -9.50 -5.66
N HIS A 68 -6.18 -8.37 -5.05
CA HIS A 68 -7.57 -8.03 -4.77
C HIS A 68 -8.38 -7.90 -6.07
N GLN A 69 -7.87 -7.14 -7.06
CA GLN A 69 -8.53 -6.97 -8.37
C GLN A 69 -8.65 -8.29 -9.15
N LYS A 70 -7.75 -9.25 -8.93
CA LYS A 70 -7.80 -10.58 -9.55
C LYS A 70 -8.68 -11.59 -8.81
N GLY A 71 -9.28 -11.21 -7.68
CA GLY A 71 -10.14 -12.10 -6.89
C GLY A 71 -9.37 -13.20 -6.15
N CYS A 72 -8.06 -13.02 -5.97
CA CYS A 72 -7.27 -13.91 -5.10
C CYS A 72 -7.60 -13.54 -3.65
N GLY A 73 -8.41 -14.35 -2.97
CA GLY A 73 -8.80 -14.19 -1.57
C GLY A 73 -7.64 -14.39 -0.57
N TYR A 74 -6.60 -13.56 -0.69
CA TYR A 74 -5.53 -13.43 0.29
C TYR A 74 -5.82 -12.22 1.17
N VAL A 75 -5.67 -12.39 2.49
CA VAL A 75 -5.76 -11.31 3.48
C VAL A 75 -4.37 -10.70 3.62
N PRO A 76 -4.11 -9.48 3.14
CA PRO A 76 -2.80 -8.88 3.31
C PRO A 76 -2.58 -8.45 4.76
N VAL A 77 -1.48 -8.92 5.32
CA VAL A 77 -0.99 -8.55 6.65
C VAL A 77 -0.12 -7.32 6.46
N GLY A 78 -0.41 -6.22 7.16
CA GLY A 78 0.28 -4.95 6.94
C GLY A 78 1.80 -5.06 7.03
N PHE A 79 2.49 -4.49 6.04
CA PHE A 79 3.94 -4.50 6.01
C PHE A 79 4.50 -3.35 6.86
N SER A 80 5.39 -3.66 7.79
CA SER A 80 6.05 -2.67 8.64
C SER A 80 7.51 -2.49 8.24
N VAL A 81 7.90 -1.24 7.97
CA VAL A 81 9.31 -0.91 7.68
C VAL A 81 10.07 -0.78 9.00
N GLY A 82 11.22 -1.43 9.11
CA GLY A 82 12.12 -1.35 10.27
C GLY A 82 12.79 0.02 10.32
N ARG A 83 13.05 0.53 11.53
CA ARG A 83 13.78 1.79 11.73
C ARG A 83 15.25 1.68 11.34
#